data_AF-A0A937PE72-F1
#
_entry.id   AF-A0A937PE72-F1
#
_cell.length_a   1.000
_cell.length_b   1.000
_cell.length_c   1.000
_cell.angle_alpha   90.00
_cell.angle_beta   90.00
_cell.angle_gamma   90.00
#
_symmetry.space_group_name_H-M   'P 1'
#
loop_
_entity.id
_entity.type
_entity.pdbx_description
1 polymer ?
#
loop_
_entity_poly.entity_id
_entity_poly.type
_entity_poly.pdbx_seq_one_letter_code
_entity_poly.pdbx_strand_id
1 'polypeptide(L)'
;MKNKRVCPKCSFKKVYAIRRGKWRCAGCKYEWDPLRLPLYLSRKEWVKILKWFLRGISSPGISYETGINRWRILRALTKVRLVMSCDIPAVFSGTIEIDET
;
A
#
# COMPACT_ATOMS: atom_id res chain seq x y z
N MET A 1 -15.06 -7.42 12.69
CA MET A 1 -13.84 -7.30 11.86
C MET A 1 -12.62 -7.45 12.77
N LYS A 2 -11.82 -8.52 12.62
CA LYS A 2 -10.68 -8.82 13.52
C LYS A 2 -9.60 -7.74 13.38
N ASN A 3 -9.46 -6.89 14.39
CA ASN A 3 -8.41 -5.87 14.52
C ASN A 3 -7.02 -6.53 14.46
N LYS A 4 -6.42 -6.59 13.27
CA LYS A 4 -5.00 -6.92 13.16
C LYS A 4 -4.23 -5.74 13.74
N ARG A 5 -3.84 -5.88 15.02
CA ARG A 5 -2.94 -5.00 15.81
C ARG A 5 -1.55 -4.98 15.19
N VAL A 6 -1.44 -4.55 13.95
CA VAL A 6 -0.22 -4.60 13.16
C VAL A 6 0.08 -3.19 12.69
N CYS A 7 1.33 -2.77 12.86
CA CYS A 7 1.75 -1.46 12.42
C CYS A 7 1.58 -1.33 10.91
N PRO A 8 0.85 -0.30 10.41
CA PRO A 8 0.66 -0.14 8.98
C PRO A 8 1.94 0.29 8.26
N LYS A 9 2.94 0.81 8.98
CA LYS A 9 4.25 1.27 8.46
C LYS A 9 5.28 0.13 8.35
N CYS A 10 5.47 -0.66 9.41
CA CYS A 10 6.53 -1.68 9.48
C CYS A 10 6.03 -3.10 9.75
N SER A 11 4.72 -3.33 9.74
CA SER A 11 4.10 -4.64 9.99
C SER A 11 4.43 -5.31 11.34
N PHE A 12 5.00 -4.55 12.29
CA PHE A 12 5.30 -5.04 13.63
C PHE A 12 4.01 -5.27 14.43
N LYS A 13 3.93 -6.40 15.14
CA LYS A 13 2.72 -6.86 15.84
C LYS A 13 2.50 -6.16 17.20
N LYS A 14 3.54 -5.58 17.80
CA LYS A 14 3.43 -4.91 19.11
C LYS A 14 3.05 -3.43 18.92
N VAL A 15 1.86 -3.08 19.38
CA VAL A 15 1.26 -1.74 19.27
C VAL A 15 0.60 -1.33 20.58
N TYR A 16 0.73 -0.05 20.91
CA TYR A 16 0.17 0.56 22.11
C TYR A 16 -0.91 1.57 21.74
N ALA A 17 -1.99 1.62 22.51
CA ALA A 17 -2.91 2.76 22.45
C ALA A 17 -2.24 3.98 23.12
N ILE A 18 -2.38 5.15 22.52
CA ILE A 18 -1.90 6.43 23.03
C ILE A 18 -3.07 7.40 23.13
N ARG A 19 -2.81 8.59 23.68
CA ARG A 19 -3.82 9.65 23.85
C ARG A 19 -4.60 9.93 22.56
N ARG A 20 -5.87 10.34 22.72
CA ARG A 20 -6.77 10.71 21.62
C ARG A 20 -7.10 9.56 20.65
N GLY A 21 -7.14 8.32 21.16
CA GLY A 21 -7.55 7.13 20.38
C GLY A 21 -6.55 6.67 19.32
N LYS A 22 -5.36 7.28 19.24
CA LYS A 22 -4.31 6.88 18.31
C LYS A 22 -3.56 5.65 18.82
N TRP A 23 -2.90 4.93 17.93
CA TRP A 23 -2.02 3.80 18.21
C TRP A 23 -0.58 4.13 17.85
N ARG A 24 0.37 3.52 18.56
CA ARG A 24 1.81 3.66 18.34
C ARG A 24 2.49 2.31 18.20
N CYS A 25 3.36 2.18 17.20
CA CYS A 25 4.19 0.99 17.01
C CYS A 25 5.33 0.93 18.04
N ALA A 26 5.56 -0.23 18.65
CA ALA A 26 6.69 -0.43 19.56
C ALA A 26 8.05 -0.38 18.84
N GLY A 27 8.13 -0.93 17.62
CA GLY A 27 9.33 -1.00 16.79
C GLY A 27 9.69 0.35 16.14
N CYS A 28 8.89 0.79 15.15
CA CYS A 28 9.21 2.01 14.37
C CYS A 28 8.71 3.32 14.99
N LYS A 29 8.10 3.28 16.19
CA LYS A 29 7.50 4.43 16.90
C LYS A 29 6.43 5.22 16.13
N TYR A 30 5.99 4.74 14.97
CA TYR A 30 4.97 5.39 14.15
C TYR A 30 3.63 5.49 14.91
N GLU A 31 2.97 6.64 14.80
CA GLU A 31 1.66 6.91 15.38
C GLU A 31 0.60 7.00 14.28
N TRP A 32 -0.54 6.33 14.45
CA TRP A 32 -1.66 6.37 13.50
C TRP A 32 -2.99 6.29 14.23
N ASP A 33 -4.06 6.67 13.54
CA ASP A 33 -5.41 6.47 14.03
C ASP A 33 -5.88 5.06 13.58
N PRO A 34 -6.33 4.16 14.48
CA PRO A 34 -6.78 2.83 14.10
C PRO A 34 -7.98 2.85 13.14
N LEU A 35 -8.77 3.93 13.16
CA LEU A 35 -9.90 4.14 12.25
C LEU A 35 -9.47 4.80 10.93
N ARG A 36 -8.21 5.23 10.80
CA ARG A 36 -7.68 5.85 9.58
C ARG A 36 -6.36 5.22 9.17
N LEU A 37 -6.41 4.43 8.11
CA LEU A 37 -5.19 3.94 7.44
C LEU A 37 -4.32 5.11 6.98
N PRO A 38 -2.98 4.95 6.91
CA PRO A 38 -2.05 6.02 6.55
C PRO A 38 -2.11 6.46 5.06
N LEU A 39 -3.08 5.94 4.33
CA LEU A 39 -3.39 6.31 2.96
C LEU A 39 -4.73 7.04 3.01
N TYR A 40 -4.70 8.35 3.28
CA TYR A 40 -5.87 9.23 3.22
C TYR A 40 -6.35 9.41 1.77
N LEU A 41 -6.58 8.33 1.05
CA LEU A 41 -6.99 8.31 -0.35
C LEU A 41 -8.47 7.96 -0.41
N SER A 42 -9.26 8.87 -0.98
CA SER A 42 -10.63 8.61 -1.40
C SER A 42 -10.67 7.51 -2.46
N ARG A 43 -11.85 6.91 -2.65
CA ARG A 43 -12.09 5.91 -3.71
C ARG A 43 -11.71 6.45 -5.09
N LYS A 44 -12.02 7.72 -5.38
CA LYS A 44 -11.69 8.38 -6.66
C LYS A 44 -10.17 8.50 -6.85
N GLU A 45 -9.44 8.88 -5.80
CA GLU A 45 -7.98 8.95 -5.85
C GLU A 45 -7.35 7.56 -6.07
N TRP A 46 -7.88 6.53 -5.42
CA TRP A 46 -7.43 5.15 -5.64
C TRP A 46 -7.60 4.70 -7.10
N VAL A 47 -8.77 4.93 -7.68
CA VAL A 47 -9.04 4.57 -9.09
C VAL A 47 -8.06 5.30 -10.02
N LYS A 48 -7.79 6.60 -9.79
CA LYS A 48 -6.81 7.36 -10.58
C LYS A 48 -5.40 6.79 -10.45
N ILE A 49 -4.93 6.51 -9.24
CA ILE A 49 -3.59 5.94 -9.00
C ILE A 49 -3.47 4.58 -9.72
N LEU A 50 -4.46 3.69 -9.58
CA LEU A 50 -4.45 2.37 -10.20
C LEU A 50 -4.47 2.46 -11.73
N LYS A 51 -5.28 3.35 -12.30
CA LYS A 51 -5.35 3.57 -13.75
C LYS A 51 -3.98 3.92 -14.33
N TRP A 52 -3.23 4.81 -13.68
CA TRP A 52 -1.90 5.20 -14.15
C TRP A 52 -0.84 4.14 -13.88
N PHE A 53 -0.92 3.47 -12.73
CA PHE A 53 -0.01 2.37 -12.40
C PHE A 53 -0.09 1.23 -13.40
N LEU A 54 -1.30 0.81 -13.79
CA LEU A 54 -1.51 -0.25 -14.78
C LEU A 54 -1.06 0.14 -16.19
N ARG A 55 -0.89 1.44 -16.48
CA ARG A 55 -0.29 1.96 -17.72
C ARG A 55 1.23 2.03 -17.69
N GLY A 56 1.87 1.52 -16.64
CA GLY A 56 3.33 1.55 -16.49
C GLY A 56 3.91 2.90 -16.07
N ILE A 57 3.08 3.88 -15.68
CA ILE A 57 3.58 5.20 -15.29
C ILE A 57 4.31 5.13 -13.94
N SER A 58 5.46 5.79 -13.89
CA SER A 58 6.30 5.85 -12.69
C SER A 58 5.65 6.66 -11.56
N SER A 59 6.01 6.40 -10.29
CA SER A 59 5.42 7.13 -9.16
C SER A 59 5.53 8.67 -9.21
N PRO A 60 6.62 9.28 -9.74
CA PRO A 60 6.67 10.72 -10.00
C PRO A 60 5.66 11.15 -11.06
N GLY A 61 5.52 10.40 -12.15
CA GLY A 61 4.51 10.68 -13.19
C GLY A 61 3.10 10.63 -12.64
N ILE A 62 2.76 9.61 -11.85
CA ILE A 62 1.45 9.54 -11.17
C ILE A 62 1.25 10.72 -10.21
N SER A 63 2.32 11.19 -9.54
CA SER A 63 2.27 12.34 -8.64
C SER A 63 1.91 13.62 -9.38
N TYR A 64 2.53 13.81 -10.54
CA TYR A 64 2.23 14.91 -11.45
C TYR A 64 0.77 14.85 -11.93
N GLU A 65 0.33 13.70 -12.46
CA GLU A 65 -1.02 13.52 -13.02
C GLU A 65 -2.16 13.64 -12.00
N THR A 66 -1.90 13.27 -10.74
CA THR A 66 -2.95 13.23 -9.70
C THR A 66 -2.89 14.41 -8.72
N GLY A 67 -1.80 15.18 -8.72
CA GLY A 67 -1.53 16.21 -7.70
C GLY A 67 -1.28 15.64 -6.30
N ILE A 68 -1.26 14.31 -6.14
CA ILE A 68 -1.04 13.65 -4.85
C ILE A 68 0.46 13.60 -4.59
N ASN A 69 0.87 13.91 -3.36
CA ASN A 69 2.27 13.85 -2.95
C ASN A 69 2.90 12.47 -3.26
N ARG A 70 4.07 12.48 -3.90
CA ARG A 70 4.82 11.29 -4.33
C ARG A 70 4.96 10.22 -3.24
N TRP A 71 5.22 10.60 -1.98
CA TRP A 71 5.37 9.64 -0.89
C TRP A 71 4.08 8.90 -0.56
N ARG A 72 2.92 9.57 -0.72
CA ARG A 72 1.61 8.93 -0.55
C ARG A 72 1.35 7.93 -1.67
N ILE A 73 1.70 8.27 -2.90
CA ILE A 73 1.62 7.35 -4.04
C ILE A 73 2.53 6.16 -3.84
N LEU A 74 3.78 6.37 -3.43
CA LEU A 74 4.71 5.27 -3.15
C LEU A 74 4.13 4.29 -2.12
N ARG A 75 3.62 4.80 -0.99
CA ARG A 75 2.97 3.96 0.02
C ARG A 75 1.75 3.22 -0.51
N ALA A 76 0.95 3.87 -1.37
CA ALA A 76 -0.22 3.25 -2.00
C ALA A 76 0.21 2.11 -2.94
N LEU A 77 1.16 2.36 -3.83
CA LEU A 77 1.68 1.37 -4.77
C LEU A 77 2.39 0.22 -4.07
N THR A 78 3.07 0.46 -2.95
CA THR A 78 3.66 -0.62 -2.13
C THR A 78 2.58 -1.60 -1.64
N LYS A 79 1.40 -1.10 -1.23
CA LYS A 79 0.29 -1.97 -0.82
C LYS A 79 -0.32 -2.72 -2.00
N VAL A 80 -0.50 -2.05 -3.13
CA VAL A 80 -0.99 -2.69 -4.37
C VAL A 80 -0.08 -3.83 -4.78
N ARG A 81 1.24 -3.59 -4.88
CA ARG A 81 2.23 -4.61 -5.24
C ARG A 81 2.27 -5.78 -4.26
N LEU A 82 2.14 -5.52 -2.96
CA LEU A 82 2.09 -6.58 -1.95
C LEU A 82 0.87 -7.49 -2.15
N VAL A 83 -0.30 -6.93 -2.47
CA VAL A 83 -1.50 -7.73 -2.76
C VAL A 83 -1.32 -8.51 -4.06
N MET A 84 -0.81 -7.87 -5.12
CA MET A 84 -0.54 -8.55 -6.39
C MET A 84 0.46 -9.70 -6.23
N SER A 85 1.48 -9.54 -5.37
CA SER A 85 2.44 -10.63 -5.11
C SER A 85 1.82 -11.84 -4.40
N CYS A 86 0.72 -11.66 -3.68
CA CYS A 86 -0.03 -12.78 -3.08
C CYS A 86 -0.89 -13.53 -4.09
N ASP A 87 -1.14 -12.95 -5.27
CA ASP A 87 -1.92 -13.56 -6.36
C ASP A 87 -1.04 -14.46 -7.25
N ILE A 88 0.28 -14.46 -7.03
CA ILE A 88 1.23 -15.30 -7.76
C ILE A 88 1.23 -16.69 -7.11
N PRO A 89 0.87 -17.77 -7.84
CA PRO A 89 0.93 -19.13 -7.31
C PRO A 89 2.37 -19.53 -6.97
N ALA A 90 2.56 -20.29 -5.89
CA ALA A 90 3.87 -20.73 -5.42
C ALA A 90 4.61 -21.62 -6.42
N VAL A 91 3.87 -22.35 -7.24
CA VAL A 91 4.38 -23.12 -8.36
C VAL A 91 3.75 -22.55 -9.62
N PHE A 92 4.58 -21.91 -10.43
CA PHE A 92 4.20 -21.51 -11.78
C PHE A 92 4.43 -22.73 -12.68
N SER A 93 3.49 -23.68 -12.68
CA SER A 93 3.53 -24.85 -13.57
C SER A 93 2.67 -24.59 -14.79
N GLY A 94 3.33 -24.26 -15.90
CA GLY A 94 2.75 -24.12 -17.22
C GLY A 94 3.86 -24.08 -18.27
N THR A 95 3.60 -24.61 -19.46
CA THR A 95 4.44 -24.33 -20.64
C THR A 95 4.27 -22.86 -21.00
N ILE A 96 5.33 -22.07 -20.79
CA ILE A 96 5.36 -20.63 -21.12
C ILE A 96 5.94 -20.52 -22.52
N GLU A 97 5.12 -20.11 -23.47
CA GLU A 97 5.61 -19.61 -24.77
C GLU A 97 6.20 -18.22 -24.53
N ILE A 98 7.48 -18.08 -24.84
CA ILE A 98 8.21 -16.81 -24.72
C ILE A 98 8.22 -16.20 -26.12
N ASP A 99 7.38 -15.18 -26.34
CA ASP A 99 7.52 -14.33 -27.51
C ASP A 99 8.71 -13.38 -27.29
N GLU A 100 9.59 -13.30 -28.28
CA GLU A 100 10.69 -12.32 -28.30
C GLU A 100 10.09 -10.90 -28.36
N THR A 101 10.49 -10.05 -27.41
CA THR A 101 10.07 -8.63 -27.31
C THR A 101 11.07 -7.69 -27.96
#